data_AF-C7MHM4-F1
#
_entry.id   AF-C7MHM4-F1
#
_cell.length_a   1.000
_cell.length_b   1.000
_cell.length_c   1.000
_cell.angle_alpha   90.00
_cell.angle_beta   90.00
_cell.angle_gamma   90.00
#
_symmetry.space_group_name_H-M   'P 1'
#
loop_
_entity.id
_entity.type
_entity.pdbx_description
1 polymer ?
#
loop_
_entity_poly.entity_id
_entity_poly.type
_entity_poly.pdbx_seq_one_letter_code
_entity_poly.pdbx_strand_id
1 'polypeptide(L)'
;MAGKKLTPLGPKGKGALETAKWAVPLLLAAGRWVSANPHILTTAQEQIAKLKTLRTSTADGVLETVAVLRGNVDYLADSADDEQEARQAQEWAKQLSHCEQAALLLKAPGSAKKDRRALKKRVEALRSEIFAAYVEEMGEDAEAEQG
;
A
#
# COMPACT_ATOMS: atom_id res chain seq x y z
N MET A 1 21.02 35.04 10.80
CA MET A 1 19.71 34.35 10.73
C MET A 1 19.97 32.85 10.56
N ALA A 2 19.84 32.06 11.63
CA ALA A 2 20.16 30.64 11.63
C ALA A 2 19.03 29.84 10.96
N GLY A 3 19.34 29.19 9.83
CA GLY A 3 18.42 28.27 9.16
C GLY A 3 18.16 27.05 10.04
N LYS A 4 16.90 26.87 10.46
CA LYS A 4 16.43 25.67 11.16
C LYS A 4 16.65 24.46 10.25
N LYS A 5 17.60 23.59 10.63
CA LYS A 5 17.82 22.30 9.98
C LYS A 5 16.62 21.40 10.27
N LEU A 6 15.82 21.11 9.25
CA LEU A 6 14.82 20.05 9.27
C LEU A 6 15.52 18.75 9.65
N THR A 7 15.19 18.23 10.83
CA THR A 7 15.73 16.97 11.32
C THR A 7 15.08 15.84 10.51
N PRO A 8 15.84 14.92 9.91
CA PRO A 8 15.23 13.79 9.21
C PRO A 8 14.56 12.89 10.25
N LEU A 9 13.22 12.93 10.31
CA LEU A 9 12.41 11.87 10.91
C LEU A 9 12.56 10.62 10.06
N GLY A 10 13.56 9.80 10.39
CA GLY A 10 13.77 8.49 9.75
C GLY A 10 14.37 7.51 10.74
N PRO A 11 13.85 6.28 10.87
CA PRO A 11 14.37 5.32 11.84
C PRO A 11 15.78 4.87 11.41
N LYS A 12 16.77 5.13 12.27
CA LYS A 12 18.13 4.58 12.13
C LYS A 12 18.11 3.09 12.48
N GLY A 13 18.04 2.22 11.47
CA GLY A 13 18.26 0.79 11.63
C GLY A 13 18.25 0.06 10.28
N LYS A 14 19.11 -0.95 10.12
CA LYS A 14 19.21 -1.77 8.88
C LYS A 14 17.89 -2.42 8.44
N GLY A 15 16.88 -2.51 9.31
CA GLY A 15 15.52 -2.98 9.00
C GLY A 15 14.56 -1.92 8.41
N ALA A 16 14.86 -0.62 8.55
CA ALA A 16 14.05 0.46 7.99
C ALA A 16 14.21 0.61 6.47
N LEU A 17 15.35 0.18 5.92
CA LEU A 17 15.63 0.19 4.48
C LEU A 17 14.88 -0.92 3.72
N GLU A 18 14.74 -2.12 4.30
CA GLU A 18 13.96 -3.22 3.69
C GLU A 18 12.46 -2.91 3.68
N THR A 19 11.96 -2.22 4.72
CA THR A 19 10.54 -1.86 4.86
C THR A 19 10.12 -0.65 4.04
N ALA A 20 11.04 -0.03 3.27
CA ALA A 20 10.74 1.12 2.41
C ALA A 20 10.82 0.81 0.91
N LYS A 21 11.29 -0.38 0.50
CA LYS A 21 11.43 -0.74 -0.93
C LYS A 21 10.09 -0.78 -1.68
N TRP A 22 9.04 -1.28 -1.03
CA TRP A 22 7.68 -1.30 -1.60
C TRP A 22 7.10 0.11 -1.80
N ALA A 23 7.64 1.14 -1.13
CA ALA A 23 7.17 2.51 -1.26
C ALA A 23 7.84 3.28 -2.41
N VAL A 24 8.90 2.73 -3.01
CA VAL A 24 9.60 3.39 -4.13
C VAL A 24 8.73 3.50 -5.38
N PRO A 25 8.05 2.45 -5.85
CA PRO A 25 7.13 2.56 -7.00
C PRO A 25 6.01 3.57 -6.73
N LEU A 26 5.55 3.63 -5.47
CA LEU A 26 4.47 4.52 -5.04
C LEU A 26 4.86 5.99 -5.07
N LEU A 27 6.10 6.29 -4.68
CA LEU A 27 6.65 7.64 -4.77
C LEU A 27 6.88 8.07 -6.22
N LEU A 28 7.13 7.13 -7.13
CA LEU A 28 7.23 7.42 -8.57
C LEU A 28 5.84 7.68 -9.18
N ALA A 29 4.84 6.86 -8.86
CA ALA A 29 3.45 7.06 -9.28
C ALA A 29 2.90 8.40 -8.76
N ALA A 30 3.05 8.68 -7.46
CA ALA A 30 2.69 9.98 -6.89
C ALA A 30 3.53 11.12 -7.50
N GLY A 31 4.80 10.83 -7.82
CA GLY A 31 5.76 11.69 -8.53
C GLY A 31 5.22 12.27 -9.84
N ARG A 32 4.46 11.47 -10.60
CA ARG A 32 3.85 11.86 -11.89
C ARG A 32 2.82 12.98 -11.71
N TRP A 33 2.11 13.00 -10.58
CA TRP A 33 1.00 13.92 -10.31
C TRP A 33 1.37 15.13 -9.44
N VAL A 34 2.63 15.20 -8.96
CA VAL A 34 3.10 16.21 -7.99
C VAL A 34 2.91 17.65 -8.45
N SER A 35 3.14 17.94 -9.73
CA SER A 35 3.06 19.31 -10.25
C SER A 35 1.63 19.77 -10.50
N ALA A 36 0.70 18.84 -10.78
CA ALA A 36 -0.68 19.14 -11.10
C ALA A 36 -1.60 19.08 -9.86
N ASN A 37 -1.32 18.17 -8.92
CA ASN A 37 -2.27 17.80 -7.87
C ASN A 37 -1.57 17.59 -6.51
N PRO A 38 -1.23 18.67 -5.78
CA PRO A 38 -0.51 18.59 -4.50
C PRO A 38 -1.31 17.90 -3.38
N HIS A 39 -2.64 17.84 -3.49
CA HIS A 39 -3.52 17.17 -2.54
C HIS A 39 -3.46 15.62 -2.65
N ILE A 40 -3.10 15.09 -3.83
CA ILE A 40 -2.89 13.65 -4.04
C ILE A 40 -1.63 13.21 -3.30
N LEU A 41 -0.58 14.02 -3.35
CA LEU A 41 0.65 13.77 -2.61
C LEU A 41 0.41 13.67 -1.11
N THR A 42 -0.42 14.55 -0.53
CA THR A 42 -0.73 14.51 0.90
C THR A 42 -1.51 13.24 1.26
N THR A 43 -2.54 12.91 0.48
CA THR A 43 -3.35 11.71 0.69
C THR A 43 -2.53 10.43 0.53
N ALA A 44 -1.68 10.36 -0.51
CA ALA A 44 -0.77 9.26 -0.74
C ALA A 44 0.27 9.13 0.40
N GLN A 45 0.83 10.24 0.87
CA GLN A 45 1.77 10.23 2.00
C GLN A 45 1.13 9.78 3.31
N GLU A 46 -0.12 10.20 3.59
CA GLU A 46 -0.88 9.77 4.76
C GLU A 46 -1.18 8.27 4.74
N GLN A 47 -1.63 7.75 3.60
CA GLN A 47 -1.85 6.31 3.41
C GLN A 47 -0.53 5.52 3.50
N ILE A 48 0.57 6.02 2.92
CA ILE A 48 1.90 5.42 3.09
C ILE A 48 2.33 5.44 4.56
N ALA A 49 2.10 6.54 5.29
CA ALA A 49 2.43 6.64 6.71
C ALA A 49 1.62 5.63 7.53
N LYS A 50 0.32 5.51 7.27
CA LYS A 50 -0.55 4.50 7.87
C LYS A 50 -0.04 3.09 7.57
N LEU A 51 0.21 2.75 6.30
CA LEU A 51 0.73 1.44 5.90
C LEU A 51 2.15 1.14 6.44
N LYS A 52 2.98 2.16 6.69
CA LYS A 52 4.29 2.02 7.35
C LYS A 52 4.18 1.69 8.83
N THR A 53 3.12 2.12 9.51
CA THR A 53 2.89 1.75 10.91
C THR A 53 2.45 0.30 11.07
N LEU A 54 1.86 -0.29 10.02
CA LEU A 54 1.41 -1.69 10.03
C LEU A 54 2.56 -2.66 9.87
N ARG A 55 2.74 -3.54 10.86
CA ARG A 55 3.78 -4.59 10.84
C ARG A 55 3.28 -5.84 10.13
N THR A 56 3.61 -6.00 8.86
CA THR A 56 3.38 -7.23 8.07
C THR A 56 4.17 -8.46 8.57
N SER A 57 4.97 -8.32 9.65
CA SER A 57 5.72 -9.41 10.27
C SER A 57 4.89 -10.28 11.22
N THR A 58 3.71 -9.83 11.63
CA THR A 58 2.77 -10.57 12.49
C THR A 58 1.49 -10.89 11.71
N ALA A 59 0.76 -11.93 12.13
CA ALA A 59 -0.52 -12.27 11.52
C ALA A 59 -1.53 -11.12 11.66
N ASP A 60 -1.62 -10.50 12.84
CA ASP A 60 -2.50 -9.35 13.07
C ASP A 60 -2.16 -8.16 12.18
N GLY A 61 -0.88 -7.81 12.04
CA GLY A 61 -0.51 -6.69 11.16
C GLY A 61 -0.69 -7.01 9.67
N VAL A 62 -0.68 -8.28 9.28
CA VAL A 62 -1.14 -8.70 7.94
C VAL A 62 -2.65 -8.48 7.78
N LEU A 63 -3.46 -8.89 8.76
CA LEU A 63 -4.92 -8.69 8.72
C LEU A 63 -5.29 -7.21 8.62
N GLU A 64 -4.64 -6.37 9.44
CA GLU A 64 -4.81 -4.91 9.38
C GLU A 64 -4.39 -4.35 8.02
N THR A 65 -3.28 -4.83 7.44
CA THR A 65 -2.83 -4.41 6.11
C THR A 65 -3.84 -4.80 5.04
N VAL A 66 -4.36 -6.03 5.08
CA VAL A 66 -5.37 -6.53 4.14
C VAL A 66 -6.66 -5.70 4.22
N ALA A 67 -7.10 -5.31 5.43
CA ALA A 67 -8.27 -4.46 5.59
C ALA A 67 -8.11 -3.09 4.92
N VAL A 68 -6.93 -2.46 5.03
CA VAL A 68 -6.64 -1.20 4.32
C VAL A 68 -6.62 -1.41 2.81
N LEU A 69 -5.95 -2.48 2.34
CA LEU A 69 -5.86 -2.75 0.91
C LEU A 69 -7.21 -3.09 0.27
N ARG A 70 -8.13 -3.71 1.02
CA ARG A 70 -9.51 -3.91 0.53
C ARG A 70 -10.21 -2.59 0.24
N GLY A 71 -10.12 -1.60 1.13
CA GLY A 71 -10.70 -0.29 0.86
C GLY A 71 -10.14 0.39 -0.40
N ASN A 72 -8.85 0.20 -0.69
CA ASN A 72 -8.26 0.70 -1.92
C ASN A 72 -8.74 -0.07 -3.17
N VAL A 73 -8.89 -1.39 -3.06
CA VAL A 73 -9.44 -2.23 -4.15
C VAL A 73 -10.91 -1.93 -4.40
N ASP A 74 -11.69 -1.66 -3.36
CA ASP A 74 -13.10 -1.29 -3.48
C ASP A 74 -13.23 0.03 -4.26
N TYR A 75 -12.42 1.04 -3.92
CA TYR A 75 -12.35 2.29 -4.69
C TYR A 75 -11.97 2.04 -6.16
N LEU A 76 -10.93 1.25 -6.42
CA LEU A 76 -10.51 0.92 -7.80
C LEU A 76 -11.57 0.13 -8.58
N ALA A 77 -12.37 -0.69 -7.90
CA ALA A 77 -13.46 -1.40 -8.55
C ALA A 77 -14.65 -0.48 -8.87
N ASP A 78 -14.91 0.51 -8.00
CA ASP A 78 -15.97 1.49 -8.18
C ASP A 78 -15.61 2.53 -9.26
N SER A 79 -14.31 2.83 -9.45
CA SER A 79 -13.83 3.81 -10.42
C SER A 79 -13.52 3.20 -11.80
N ALA A 80 -13.31 1.89 -11.88
CA ALA A 80 -12.95 1.18 -13.11
C ALA A 80 -13.84 1.57 -14.31
N ASP A 81 -13.21 2.08 -15.36
CA ASP A 81 -13.90 2.54 -16.56
C ASP A 81 -13.95 1.46 -17.67
N ASP A 82 -13.08 0.44 -17.56
CA ASP A 82 -12.99 -0.67 -18.49
C ASP A 82 -13.04 -2.07 -17.82
N GLU A 83 -13.24 -3.09 -18.66
CA GLU A 83 -13.32 -4.47 -18.19
C GLU A 83 -11.99 -5.01 -17.63
N GLN A 84 -10.84 -4.47 -18.03
CA GLN A 84 -9.54 -4.92 -17.55
C GLN A 84 -9.30 -4.45 -16.12
N GLU A 85 -9.58 -3.19 -15.83
CA GLU A 85 -9.46 -2.59 -14.49
C GLU A 85 -10.39 -3.29 -13.51
N ALA A 86 -11.66 -3.49 -13.89
CA ALA A 86 -12.62 -4.20 -13.07
C ALA A 86 -12.17 -5.65 -12.78
N ARG A 87 -11.60 -6.34 -13.78
CA ARG A 87 -11.03 -7.70 -13.59
C ARG A 87 -9.81 -7.68 -12.69
N GLN A 88 -8.95 -6.67 -12.81
CA GLN A 88 -7.74 -6.54 -12.00
C GLN A 88 -8.09 -6.28 -10.54
N ALA A 89 -9.04 -5.38 -10.27
CA ALA A 89 -9.57 -5.14 -8.92
C ALA A 89 -10.16 -6.42 -8.31
N GLN A 90 -10.96 -7.18 -9.06
CA GLN A 90 -11.49 -8.47 -8.60
C GLN A 90 -10.39 -9.50 -8.30
N GLU A 91 -9.34 -9.55 -9.12
CA GLU A 91 -8.22 -10.46 -8.90
C GLU A 91 -7.44 -10.09 -7.63
N TRP A 92 -7.18 -8.80 -7.39
CA TRP A 92 -6.60 -8.35 -6.13
C TRP A 92 -7.50 -8.67 -4.93
N ALA A 93 -8.82 -8.50 -5.03
CA ALA A 93 -9.76 -8.87 -3.97
C ALA A 93 -9.68 -10.36 -3.59
N LYS A 94 -9.55 -11.24 -4.59
CA LYS A 94 -9.35 -12.70 -4.37
C LYS A 94 -8.02 -12.97 -3.68
N GLN A 95 -6.93 -12.36 -4.15
CA GLN A 95 -5.60 -12.54 -3.57
C GLN A 95 -5.52 -12.03 -2.13
N LEU A 96 -6.17 -10.91 -1.81
CA LEU A 96 -6.30 -10.39 -0.44
C LEU A 96 -7.08 -11.34 0.47
N SER A 97 -8.15 -11.94 -0.04
CA SER A 97 -8.94 -12.92 0.72
C SER A 97 -8.15 -14.20 1.02
N HIS A 98 -7.34 -14.68 0.09
CA HIS A 98 -6.40 -15.78 0.35
C HIS A 98 -5.33 -15.40 1.40
N CYS A 99 -4.83 -14.16 1.37
CA CYS A 99 -3.87 -13.68 2.37
C CYS A 99 -4.49 -13.57 3.77
N GLU A 100 -5.73 -13.12 3.88
CA GLU A 100 -6.48 -13.07 5.14
C GLU A 100 -6.67 -14.47 5.73
N GLN A 101 -7.16 -15.42 4.94
CA GLN A 101 -7.32 -16.81 5.38
C GLN A 101 -6.00 -17.41 5.86
N ALA A 102 -4.92 -17.20 5.10
CA ALA A 102 -3.58 -17.64 5.51
C ALA A 102 -3.12 -16.97 6.81
N ALA A 103 -3.40 -15.67 7.00
CA ALA A 103 -3.07 -14.97 8.23
C ALA A 103 -3.81 -15.54 9.44
N LEU A 104 -5.11 -15.81 9.30
CA LEU A 104 -5.94 -16.42 10.35
C LEU A 104 -5.40 -17.80 10.76
N LEU A 105 -5.02 -18.65 9.81
CA LEU A 105 -4.40 -19.95 10.09
C LEU A 105 -3.07 -19.80 10.84
N LEU A 106 -2.28 -18.79 10.50
CA LEU A 106 -0.96 -18.56 11.12
C LEU A 106 -1.04 -17.94 12.52
N LYS A 107 -2.23 -17.56 13.03
CA LYS A 107 -2.43 -17.16 14.44
C LYS A 107 -2.28 -18.35 15.40
N ALA A 108 -2.43 -19.59 14.91
CA ALA A 108 -2.27 -20.77 15.73
C ALA A 108 -0.83 -20.89 16.28
N PRO A 109 -0.66 -21.31 17.56
CA PRO A 109 0.65 -21.55 18.14
C PRO A 109 1.40 -22.64 17.37
N GLY A 110 2.71 -22.47 17.18
CA GLY A 110 3.56 -23.42 16.45
C GLY A 110 3.61 -23.21 14.93
N SER A 111 2.92 -22.20 14.39
CA SER A 111 2.97 -21.88 12.96
C SER A 111 4.41 -21.61 12.47
N ALA A 112 4.76 -22.16 11.29
CA ALA A 112 6.12 -22.16 10.80
C ALA A 112 6.58 -20.75 10.41
N LYS A 113 7.80 -20.39 10.81
CA LYS A 113 8.42 -19.09 10.47
C LYS A 113 8.51 -18.87 8.95
N LYS A 114 8.68 -19.94 8.18
CA LYS A 114 8.73 -19.90 6.70
C LYS A 114 7.41 -19.41 6.12
N ASP A 115 6.29 -19.87 6.63
CA ASP A 115 4.96 -19.54 6.13
C ASP A 115 4.60 -18.10 6.45
N ARG A 116 4.91 -17.64 7.67
CA ARG A 116 4.80 -16.21 8.03
C ARG A 116 5.62 -15.31 7.09
N ARG A 117 6.85 -15.72 6.73
CA ARG A 117 7.71 -14.97 5.80
C ARG A 117 7.16 -14.98 4.38
N ALA A 118 6.60 -16.10 3.92
CA ALA A 118 5.99 -16.20 2.59
C ALA A 118 4.75 -15.31 2.49
N LEU A 119 3.88 -15.35 3.49
CA LEU A 119 2.69 -14.50 3.57
C LEU A 119 3.08 -13.01 3.59
N LYS A 120 4.05 -12.64 4.44
CA LYS A 120 4.58 -11.27 4.48
C LYS A 120 4.98 -10.78 3.09
N LYS A 121 5.78 -11.55 2.35
CA LYS A 121 6.25 -11.16 1.01
C LYS A 121 5.11 -10.94 0.02
N ARG A 122 4.11 -11.83 0.04
CA ARG A 122 2.92 -11.72 -0.83
C ARG A 122 2.13 -10.44 -0.54
N VAL A 123 1.88 -10.18 0.74
CA VAL A 123 1.14 -8.98 1.18
C VAL A 123 1.93 -7.71 0.85
N GLU A 124 3.26 -7.73 0.98
CA GLU A 124 4.10 -6.58 0.61
C GLU A 124 4.13 -6.30 -0.90
N ALA A 125 4.05 -7.34 -1.73
CA ALA A 125 3.93 -7.20 -3.19
C ALA A 125 2.55 -6.62 -3.57
N LEU A 126 1.47 -7.23 -3.07
CA LEU A 126 0.10 -6.73 -3.25
C LEU A 126 -0.05 -5.28 -2.80
N ARG A 127 0.53 -4.94 -1.65
CA ARG A 127 0.52 -3.57 -1.13
C ARG A 127 1.17 -2.58 -2.10
N SER A 128 2.25 -2.99 -2.78
CA SER A 128 2.93 -2.14 -3.75
C SER A 128 2.11 -1.98 -5.03
N GLU A 129 1.50 -3.04 -5.52
CA GLU A 129 0.72 -3.03 -6.77
C GLU A 129 -0.58 -2.24 -6.61
N ILE A 130 -1.41 -2.62 -5.62
CA ILE A 130 -2.71 -2.00 -5.37
C ILE A 130 -2.56 -0.51 -5.06
N PHE A 131 -1.55 -0.14 -4.27
CA PHE A 131 -1.37 1.25 -3.91
C PHE A 131 -0.80 2.09 -5.06
N ALA A 132 -0.07 1.49 -6.00
CA ALA A 132 0.38 2.21 -7.19
C ALA A 132 -0.82 2.56 -8.08
N ALA A 133 -1.68 1.58 -8.36
CA ALA A 133 -2.92 1.77 -9.11
C ALA A 133 -3.84 2.78 -8.43
N TYR A 134 -4.03 2.68 -7.11
CA TYR A 134 -4.83 3.64 -6.34
C TYR A 134 -4.35 5.09 -6.49
N VAL A 135 -3.04 5.33 -6.50
CA VAL A 135 -2.47 6.68 -6.68
C VAL A 135 -2.58 7.15 -8.14
N GLU A 136 -2.49 6.23 -9.08
CA GLU A 136 -2.67 6.51 -10.50
C GLU A 136 -4.10 6.98 -10.77
N GLU A 137 -5.09 6.20 -10.32
CA GLU A 137 -6.52 6.49 -10.43
C GLU A 137 -6.90 7.85 -9.83
N MET A 138 -6.48 8.10 -8.58
CA MET A 138 -6.70 9.39 -7.91
C MET A 138 -6.12 10.57 -8.71
N GLY A 139 -5.03 10.32 -9.46
CA GLY A 139 -4.40 11.28 -10.36
C GLY A 139 -5.23 11.60 -11.58
N GLU A 140 -5.80 10.57 -12.20
CA GLU A 140 -6.63 10.68 -13.39
C GLU A 140 -7.97 11.35 -13.06
N ASP A 141 -8.60 10.96 -11.95
CA ASP A 141 -9.81 11.62 -11.42
C ASP A 141 -9.59 13.13 -11.22
N ALA A 142 -8.47 13.52 -10.61
CA ALA A 142 -8.19 14.92 -10.33
C ALA A 142 -7.88 15.75 -11.60
N GLU A 143 -7.39 15.13 -12.67
CA GLU A 143 -7.27 15.78 -13.98
C GLU A 143 -8.62 15.90 -14.68
N ALA A 144 -9.47 14.87 -14.60
CA ALA A 144 -10.82 14.88 -15.16
C ALA A 144 -11.71 15.94 -14.52
N GLU A 145 -11.54 16.24 -13.22
CA GLU A 145 -12.27 17.31 -12.54
C GLU A 145 -11.80 18.74 -12.91
N GLN A 146 -10.59 18.90 -13.45
CA GLN A 146 -10.01 20.20 -13.82
C GLN A 146 -10.23 20.58 -15.29
N GLY A 147 -10.61 19.62 -16.15
CA GLY A 147 -10.89 19.79 -17.57
C GLY A 147 -12.34 20.11 -17.88
#